data_AF-A0A376VZH8-F1
#
_entry.id   AF-A0A376VZH8-F1
#
_cell.length_a   1.000
_cell.length_b   1.000
_cell.length_c   1.000
_cell.angle_alpha   90.00
_cell.angle_beta   90.00
_cell.angle_gamma   90.00
#
_symmetry.space_group_name_H-M   'P 1'
#
loop_
_entity.id
_entity.type
_entity.pdbx_description
1 polymer ?
#
loop_
_entity_poly.entity_id
_entity_poly.type
_entity_poly.pdbx_seq_one_letter_code
_entity_poly.pdbx_strand_id
1 'polypeptide(L)' 'MDNARELAQQLVNSAPLAIAALKEIYRTTSEMPVEEAYRYIRSGVLKHYPSVLHSEDAIEGPLAFAEKRDPVWKGR' A
#
# COMPACT_ATOMS: atom_id res chain seq x y z
N MET A 1 11.39 -23.81 -3.68
CA MET A 1 11.22 -22.77 -2.63
C MET A 1 11.63 -21.39 -3.13
N ASP A 2 12.26 -21.30 -4.31
CA ASP A 2 12.86 -20.06 -4.82
C ASP A 2 11.81 -19.00 -5.18
N ASN A 3 10.72 -19.38 -5.86
CA ASN A 3 9.63 -18.45 -6.22
C ASN A 3 8.97 -17.78 -4.99
N ALA A 4 8.83 -18.52 -3.88
CA ALA A 4 8.26 -17.96 -2.66
C ALA A 4 9.19 -16.91 -2.02
N ARG A 5 10.51 -17.14 -2.10
CA ARG A 5 11.52 -16.18 -1.62
C ARG A 5 11.62 -14.95 -2.52
N GLU A 6 11.51 -15.14 -3.83
CA GLU A 6 11.48 -14.04 -4.80
C GLU A 6 10.29 -13.11 -4.55
N LEU A 7 9.09 -13.67 -4.37
CA LEU A 7 7.90 -12.90 -4.02
C LEU A 7 8.09 -12.16 -2.68
N ALA A 8 8.65 -12.82 -1.67
CA ALA A 8 8.92 -12.18 -0.38
C ALA A 8 9.90 -11.00 -0.54
N GLN A 9 10.91 -11.13 -1.39
CA GLN A 9 11.85 -10.05 -1.67
C GLN A 9 11.17 -8.84 -2.32
N GLN A 10 10.25 -9.07 -3.27
CA GLN A 10 9.46 -8.00 -3.89
C GLN A 10 8.59 -7.26 -2.85
N LEU A 11 7.97 -8.00 -1.93
CA LEU A 11 7.15 -7.41 -0.87
C LEU A 11 7.99 -6.58 0.11
N VAL A 12 9.17 -7.06 0.50
CA VAL A 12 10.09 -6.33 1.41
C VAL A 12 10.61 -5.04 0.77
N ASN A 13 10.74 -5.01 -0.55
CA ASN A 13 11.16 -3.81 -1.29
C ASN A 13 10.03 -2.77 -1.49
N SER A 14 8.80 -3.09 -1.07
CA SER A 14 7.63 -2.21 -1.21
C SER A 14 7.38 -1.38 0.05
N ALA A 15 6.70 -0.23 -0.08
CA ALA A 15 6.33 0.59 1.08
C ALA A 15 5.42 -0.21 2.05
N PRO A 16 5.81 -0.38 3.33
CA PRO A 16 5.15 -1.32 4.23
C PRO A 16 3.71 -0.91 4.56
N LEU A 17 3.44 0.39 4.71
CA LEU A 17 2.09 0.88 4.96
C LEU A 17 1.17 0.66 3.75
N ALA A 18 1.71 0.77 2.53
CA ALA A 18 0.94 0.52 1.30
C ALA A 18 0.53 -0.96 1.19
N ILE A 19 1.43 -1.89 1.50
CA ILE A 19 1.11 -3.33 1.53
C ILE A 19 0.06 -3.66 2.60
N ALA A 20 0.16 -3.04 3.78
CA ALA A 20 -0.82 -3.23 4.85
C ALA A 20 -2.21 -2.73 4.42
N ALA A 21 -2.30 -1.52 3.87
CA ALA A 21 -3.54 -0.95 3.37
C ALA A 21 -4.14 -1.76 2.22
N LEU A 22 -3.31 -2.22 1.26
CA LEU A 22 -3.78 -3.06 0.16
C LEU A 22 -4.45 -4.33 0.67
N LYS A 23 -3.83 -5.01 1.64
CA LYS A 23 -4.40 -6.24 2.23
C LYS A 23 -5.68 -5.97 3.01
N GLU A 24 -5.76 -4.84 3.71
CA GLU A 24 -6.98 -4.43 4.42
C GLU A 24 -8.13 -4.14 3.44
N ILE A 25 -7.86 -3.32 2.41
CA ILE A 25 -8.82 -2.99 1.35
C ILE A 25 -9.34 -4.28 0.72
N TYR A 26 -8.44 -5.14 0.23
CA TYR A 26 -8.82 -6.37 -0.46
C TYR A 26 -9.72 -7.26 0.39
N ARG A 27 -9.35 -7.49 1.67
CA ARG A 27 -10.14 -8.32 2.58
C ARG A 27 -11.51 -7.73 2.90
N THR A 28 -11.63 -6.41 2.89
CA THR A 28 -12.87 -5.73 3.27
C THR A 28 -13.82 -5.60 2.09
N THR A 29 -13.29 -5.38 0.89
CA THR A 29 -14.09 -5.02 -0.29
C THR A 29 -14.26 -6.14 -1.30
N SER A 30 -13.67 -7.33 -1.09
CA SER A 30 -13.65 -8.41 -2.10
C SER A 30 -15.03 -8.88 -2.55
N GLU A 31 -16.04 -8.75 -1.69
CA GLU A 31 -17.41 -9.19 -1.96
C GLU A 31 -18.38 -8.03 -2.20
N MET A 32 -17.88 -6.79 -2.20
CA MET A 32 -18.69 -5.59 -2.42
C MET A 32 -18.81 -5.29 -3.92
N PRO A 33 -19.96 -4.74 -4.37
CA PRO A 33 -20.03 -4.06 -5.65
C PRO A 33 -18.97 -2.93 -5.74
N VAL A 34 -18.39 -2.73 -6.92
CA VAL A 34 -17.26 -1.80 -7.12
C VAL A 34 -17.54 -0.39 -6.59
N GLU A 35 -18.74 0.15 -6.87
CA GLU A 35 -19.14 1.48 -6.39
C GLU A 35 -19.16 1.57 -4.87
N GLU A 36 -19.70 0.54 -4.21
CA GLU A 36 -19.77 0.46 -2.75
C GLU A 36 -18.37 0.31 -2.14
N ALA A 37 -17.51 -0.52 -2.72
CA ALA A 37 -16.11 -0.67 -2.32
C ALA A 37 -15.39 0.68 -2.32
N TYR A 38 -15.52 1.48 -3.39
CA TYR A 38 -14.89 2.80 -3.46
C TYR A 38 -15.45 3.78 -2.42
N ARG A 39 -16.77 3.79 -2.19
CA ARG A 39 -17.37 4.60 -1.13
C ARG A 39 -16.84 4.18 0.25
N TYR A 40 -16.75 2.88 0.51
CA TYR A 40 -16.25 2.34 1.77
C TYR A 40 -14.78 2.73 2.00
N ILE A 41 -13.91 2.53 1.01
CA ILE A 41 -12.48 2.91 1.10
C ILE A 41 -12.32 4.41 1.41
N ARG A 42 -13.13 5.27 0.77
CA ARG A 42 -13.07 6.73 0.96
C ARG A 42 -13.79 7.24 2.21
N SER A 43 -14.56 6.40 2.90
CA SER A 43 -15.30 6.81 4.11
C SER A 43 -14.40 7.09 5.32
N GLY A 44 -13.14 6.66 5.28
CA GLY A 44 -12.19 6.84 6.39
C GLY A 44 -12.27 5.80 7.50
N VAL A 45 -13.14 4.78 7.37
CA VAL A 45 -13.31 3.72 8.37
C VAL A 45 -12.18 2.69 8.40
N LEU A 46 -11.41 2.58 7.31
CA LEU A 46 -10.26 1.70 7.22
C LEU A 46 -9.13 2.19 8.13
N LYS A 47 -8.45 1.28 8.82
CA LYS A 47 -7.41 1.60 9.79
C LYS A 47 -6.11 2.04 9.11
N HIS A 48 -5.70 1.34 8.06
CA HIS A 48 -4.38 1.51 7.45
C HIS A 48 -4.42 2.47 6.26
N TYR A 49 -5.48 2.45 5.46
CA TYR A 49 -5.58 3.29 4.26
C TYR A 49 -5.36 4.80 4.53
N PRO A 50 -5.96 5.42 5.58
CA PRO A 50 -5.71 6.83 5.88
C PRO A 50 -4.25 7.14 6.24
N SER A 51 -3.56 6.20 6.91
CA SER A 51 -2.15 6.39 7.29
C SER A 51 -1.21 6.42 6.09
N VAL A 52 -1.52 5.67 5.03
CA VAL A 52 -0.75 5.70 3.78
C VAL A 52 -0.76 7.09 3.18
N LEU A 53 -1.94 7.72 3.07
CA LEU A 53 -2.09 9.01 2.39
C LEU A 53 -1.30 10.16 3.04
N HIS A 54 -1.00 10.04 4.34
CA HIS A 54 -0.29 11.06 5.12
C HIS A 54 1.13 10.64 5.50
N SER A 55 1.61 9.51 4.98
CA SER A 55 2.94 8.97 5.30
C SER A 55 4.06 9.71 4.58
N GLU A 56 5.27 9.68 5.15
CA GLU A 56 6.50 10.08 4.46
C GLU A 56 6.72 9.22 3.21
N ASP A 57 6.32 7.95 3.24
CA ASP A 57 6.43 7.01 2.12
C ASP A 57 5.57 7.43 0.92
N ALA A 58 4.43 8.08 1.13
CA ALA A 58 3.59 8.60 0.05
C ALA A 58 4.24 9.77 -0.70
N ILE A 59 5.18 10.47 -0.07
CA ILE A 59 5.98 11.53 -0.71
C ILE A 59 7.22 10.91 -1.37
N GLU A 60 7.89 10.01 -0.66
CA GLU A 60 9.12 9.36 -1.11
C GLU A 60 8.94 8.54 -2.39
N GLY A 61 7.83 7.80 -2.54
CA GLY A 61 7.61 6.97 -3.71
C GLY A 61 7.60 7.75 -5.04
N PRO A 62 6.76 8.78 -5.18
CA PRO A 62 6.78 9.68 -6.33
C PRO A 62 8.13 10.38 -6.53
N LEU A 63 8.80 10.79 -5.45
CA LEU A 63 10.10 11.47 -5.52
C LEU A 63 11.20 10.55 -6.06
N ALA A 64 11.35 9.36 -5.49
CA ALA A 64 12.32 8.36 -5.93
C ALA A 64 12.09 7.97 -7.40
N PHE A 65 10.82 7.84 -7.81
CA PHE A 65 10.47 7.63 -9.21
C PHE A 65 10.93 8.78 -10.11
N ALA A 66 10.65 10.03 -9.73
CA ALA A 66 11.05 11.22 -10.50
C ALA A 66 12.58 11.34 -10.60
N GLU A 67 13.30 10.99 -9.52
CA GLU A 67 14.76 11.02 -9.42
C GLU A 67 15.44 9.77 -10.01
N LYS A 68 14.67 8.76 -10.44
CA LYS A 68 15.16 7.48 -10.98
C LYS A 68 16.11 6.74 -10.03
N ARG A 69 15.79 6.76 -8.74
CA ARG A 69 16.52 6.02 -7.70
C ARG A 69 15.59 5.07 -6.97
N ASP A 70 16.18 4.14 -6.23
CA ASP A 70 15.40 3.29 -5.33
C ASP A 70 14.82 4.14 -4.18
N PRO A 71 13.58 3.85 -3.75
CA PRO A 71 12.93 4.54 -2.64
C PRO A 71 13.49 4.07 -1.29
N VAL A 72 13.51 4.97 -0.33
CA VAL A 72 13.90 4.69 1.07
C VAL A 72 12.67 4.77 1.97
N TRP A 73 12.01 3.62 2.13
CA TRP A 73 10.80 3.51 2.95
C TRP A 73 11.09 3.64 4.45
N LYS A 74 10.26 4.42 5.15
CA LYS A 74 10.33 4.65 6.60
C LYS A 74 9.15 4.03 7.35
N GLY A 75 8.08 3.67 6.67
CA GLY A 75 6.90 3.03 7.26
C GLY A 75 6.11 3.90 8.22
N ARG A 76 6.12 5.22 8.01
CA ARG A 76 5.40 6.20 8.81
C ARG A 76 4.97 7.36 7.94
#